data_AF-A0A3A8SNA1-F1
#
_entry.id   AF-A0A3A8SNA1-F1
#
_cell.length_a   1.000
_cell.length_b   1.000
_cell.length_c   1.000
_cell.angle_alpha   90.00
_cell.angle_beta   90.00
_cell.angle_gamma   90.00
#
_symmetry.space_group_name_H-M   'P 1'
#
loop_
_entity.id
_entity.type
_entity.pdbx_description
1 polymer ?
#
loop_
_entity_poly.entity_id
_entity_poly.type
_entity_poly.pdbx_seq_one_letter_code
_entity_poly.pdbx_strand_id
1 'polypeptide(L)'
;NVDELVRHRQSLREAAPADVTAQPLWADYVAYLETRAAEIKKGTAEKGPLKWAGYQLVRDRYARGLAFERRMIALLEADAALPRAKRRWLKDFDQPRIETHVGVAKADLRFADVLVIEEAPAAGPSPRVETFSFKSRDLRFLEQRELATQMVADATAALRYYGETVSIRRPGLRLVVKVQRVRLVYEGNQLKPKKLGTLEAALDAVLEEVDGVEVVVQ
;
A
#
# COMPACT_ATOMS: atom_id res chain seq x y z
N ASN A 1 10.95 18.68 25.79
CA ASN A 1 12.18 18.32 26.56
C ASN A 1 12.15 16.80 26.84
N VAL A 2 13.29 16.07 26.82
CA VAL A 2 13.33 14.60 27.08
C VAL A 2 12.79 14.25 28.47
N ASP A 3 13.07 15.09 29.48
CA ASP A 3 12.61 14.85 30.86
C ASP A 3 11.09 14.99 31.02
N GLU A 4 10.45 15.79 30.15
CA GLU A 4 8.99 15.86 30.09
C GLU A 4 8.39 14.58 29.49
N LEU A 5 9.06 13.96 28.52
CA LEU A 5 8.61 12.68 27.93
C LEU A 5 8.73 11.53 28.93
N VAL A 6 9.81 11.49 29.71
CA VAL A 6 9.99 10.49 30.78
C VAL A 6 8.92 10.66 31.85
N ARG A 7 8.66 11.89 32.32
CA ARG A 7 7.59 12.18 33.29
C ARG A 7 6.20 11.88 32.73
N HIS A 8 5.92 12.23 31.48
CA HIS A 8 4.66 11.93 30.83
C HIS A 8 4.41 10.42 30.75
N ARG A 9 5.43 9.63 30.38
CA ARG A 9 5.33 8.16 30.39
C ARG A 9 5.04 7.61 31.79
N GLN A 10 5.74 8.11 32.81
CA GLN A 10 5.54 7.68 34.18
C GLN A 10 4.08 7.93 34.61
N SER A 11 3.57 9.13 34.34
CA SER A 11 2.17 9.49 34.57
C SER A 11 1.19 8.59 33.82
N LEU A 12 1.48 8.23 32.56
CA LEU A 12 0.64 7.31 31.79
C LEU A 12 0.66 5.89 32.35
N ARG A 13 1.77 5.42 32.93
CA ARG A 13 1.82 4.09 33.57
C ARG A 13 1.04 4.05 34.88
N GLU A 14 1.03 5.15 35.61
CA GLU A 14 0.41 5.24 36.94
C GLU A 14 -1.07 5.60 36.90
N ALA A 15 -1.48 6.43 35.93
CA ALA A 15 -2.79 7.08 35.92
C ALA A 15 -3.54 6.99 34.58
N ALA A 16 -3.11 6.15 33.63
CA ALA A 16 -3.90 5.93 32.42
C ALA A 16 -5.26 5.29 32.76
N PRO A 17 -6.36 5.77 32.16
CA PRO A 17 -7.67 5.15 32.30
C PRO A 17 -7.65 3.65 31.97
N ALA A 18 -8.41 2.85 32.72
CA ALA A 18 -8.42 1.40 32.59
C ALA A 18 -8.88 0.91 31.20
N ASP A 19 -9.78 1.65 30.55
CA ASP A 19 -10.23 1.40 29.18
C ASP A 19 -9.12 1.62 28.15
N VAL A 20 -8.16 2.50 28.43
CA VAL A 20 -6.99 2.76 27.57
C VAL A 20 -5.94 1.67 27.75
N THR A 21 -5.66 1.26 28.99
CA THR A 21 -4.65 0.22 29.27
C THR A 21 -5.08 -1.17 28.81
N ALA A 22 -6.39 -1.42 28.70
CA ALA A 22 -6.95 -2.64 28.14
C ALA A 22 -6.83 -2.75 26.60
N GLN A 23 -6.45 -1.66 25.91
CA GLN A 23 -6.33 -1.67 24.45
C GLN A 23 -5.10 -2.49 24.00
N PRO A 24 -5.22 -3.38 22.99
CA PRO A 24 -4.11 -4.24 22.54
C PRO A 24 -2.83 -3.49 22.16
N LEU A 25 -2.94 -2.27 21.65
CA LEU A 25 -1.82 -1.44 21.21
C LEU A 25 -1.18 -0.60 22.33
N TRP A 26 -1.69 -0.67 23.57
CA TRP A 26 -1.20 0.18 24.65
C TRP A 26 0.25 -0.10 25.02
N ALA A 27 0.62 -1.39 25.11
CA ALA A 27 2.01 -1.79 25.38
C ALA A 27 2.96 -1.29 24.29
N ASP A 28 2.58 -1.44 23.02
CA ASP A 28 3.33 -0.93 21.87
C ASP A 28 3.47 0.59 21.90
N TYR A 29 2.43 1.31 22.34
CA TYR A 29 2.49 2.76 22.48
C TYR A 29 3.46 3.21 23.57
N VAL A 30 3.44 2.57 24.73
CA VAL A 30 4.38 2.88 25.81
C VAL A 30 5.83 2.59 25.37
N ALA A 31 6.07 1.51 24.63
CA ALA A 31 7.38 1.21 24.04
C ALA A 31 7.78 2.23 22.97
N TYR A 32 6.84 2.67 22.13
CA TYR A 32 7.06 3.74 21.15
C TYR A 32 7.50 5.05 21.79
N LEU A 33 6.89 5.46 22.92
CA LEU A 33 7.31 6.65 23.67
C LEU A 33 8.76 6.54 24.14
N GLU A 34 9.18 5.36 24.60
CA GLU A 34 10.55 5.11 25.08
C GLU A 34 11.57 5.17 23.95
N THR A 35 11.32 4.45 22.86
CA THR A 35 12.16 4.52 21.66
C THR A 35 12.31 5.96 21.19
N ARG A 36 11.20 6.71 21.14
CA ARG A 36 11.24 8.08 20.64
C ARG A 36 11.99 9.04 21.56
N ALA A 37 11.85 8.91 22.87
CA ALA A 37 12.63 9.68 23.83
C ALA A 37 14.14 9.39 23.69
N ALA A 38 14.52 8.12 23.47
CA ALA A 38 15.90 7.74 23.24
C ALA A 38 16.47 8.32 21.94
N GLU A 39 15.69 8.34 20.85
CA GLU A 39 16.08 8.94 19.58
C GLU A 39 16.28 10.46 19.70
N ILE A 40 15.40 11.16 20.43
CA ILE A 40 15.53 12.60 20.68
C ILE A 40 16.78 12.88 21.51
N LYS A 41 17.03 12.08 22.55
CA LYS A 41 18.25 12.20 23.38
C LYS A 41 19.52 11.98 22.55
N LYS A 42 19.48 11.11 21.55
CA LYS A 42 20.60 10.85 20.62
C LYS A 42 20.72 11.89 19.50
N GLY A 43 19.77 12.82 19.37
CA GLY A 43 19.73 13.79 18.28
C GLY A 43 19.35 13.19 16.92
N THR A 44 18.87 11.94 16.87
CA THR A 44 18.45 11.28 15.62
C THR A 44 16.98 11.57 15.28
N ALA A 45 16.28 12.29 16.16
CA ALA A 45 14.89 12.68 16.01
C ALA A 45 14.66 14.10 16.54
N GLU A 46 14.01 14.95 15.75
CA GLU A 46 13.66 16.32 16.14
C GLU A 46 12.24 16.43 16.73
N LYS A 47 11.31 15.60 16.23
CA LYS A 47 9.89 15.63 16.63
C LYS A 47 9.58 14.65 17.76
N GLY A 48 8.81 15.12 18.74
CA GLY A 48 8.23 14.33 19.82
C GLY A 48 7.32 13.19 19.32
N PRO A 49 7.00 12.21 20.19
CA PRO A 49 6.09 11.14 19.82
C PRO A 49 4.66 11.62 19.60
N LEU A 50 3.89 10.87 18.81
CA LEU A 50 2.45 11.05 18.67
C LEU A 50 1.75 10.87 20.03
N LYS A 51 0.67 11.63 20.23
CA LYS A 51 -0.30 11.35 21.30
C LYS A 51 -1.01 10.03 21.00
N TRP A 52 -1.54 9.36 22.03
CA TRP A 52 -2.22 8.07 21.94
C TRP A 52 -3.22 7.97 20.78
N ALA A 53 -4.17 8.91 20.67
CA ALA A 53 -5.16 8.94 19.59
C ALA A 53 -4.53 9.02 18.19
N GLY A 54 -3.45 9.79 18.03
CA GLY A 54 -2.70 9.87 16.77
C GLY A 54 -1.93 8.59 16.45
N TYR A 55 -1.33 7.96 17.48
CA TYR A 55 -0.66 6.68 17.34
C TYR A 55 -1.64 5.58 16.93
N GLN A 56 -2.77 5.45 17.64
CA GLN A 56 -3.84 4.51 17.30
C GLN A 56 -4.31 4.71 15.87
N LEU A 57 -4.63 5.94 15.46
CA LEU A 57 -5.07 6.23 14.10
C LEU A 57 -4.08 5.75 13.03
N VAL A 58 -2.78 5.94 13.25
CA VAL A 58 -1.74 5.47 12.31
C VAL A 58 -1.66 3.95 12.30
N ARG A 59 -1.70 3.31 13.46
CA ARG A 59 -1.64 1.83 13.58
C ARG A 59 -2.87 1.16 12.99
N ASP A 60 -4.05 1.71 13.20
CA ASP A 60 -5.30 1.19 12.64
C ASP A 60 -5.31 1.30 11.11
N ARG A 61 -4.87 2.44 10.56
CA ARG A 61 -4.71 2.61 9.11
C ARG A 61 -3.70 1.64 8.53
N TYR A 62 -2.58 1.41 9.21
CA TYR A 62 -1.56 0.45 8.79
C TYR A 62 -2.09 -0.99 8.83
N ALA A 63 -2.75 -1.37 9.92
CA ALA A 63 -3.36 -2.70 10.07
C ALA A 63 -4.44 -2.96 9.00
N ARG A 64 -5.28 -1.95 8.71
CA ARG A 64 -6.26 -2.02 7.62
C ARG A 64 -5.58 -2.19 6.26
N GLY A 65 -4.53 -1.43 5.97
CA GLY A 65 -3.75 -1.56 4.74
C GLY A 65 -3.19 -2.97 4.55
N LEU A 66 -2.58 -3.54 5.59
CA LEU A 66 -2.08 -4.91 5.57
C LEU A 66 -3.20 -5.95 5.39
N ALA A 67 -4.35 -5.75 6.04
CA ALA A 67 -5.50 -6.65 5.91
C ALA A 67 -6.05 -6.62 4.47
N PHE A 68 -6.14 -5.43 3.88
CA PHE A 68 -6.56 -5.26 2.49
C PHE A 68 -5.59 -5.92 1.51
N GLU A 69 -4.29 -5.68 1.67
CA GLU A 69 -3.26 -6.31 0.84
C GLU A 69 -3.32 -7.84 0.93
N ARG A 70 -3.37 -8.42 2.13
CA ARG A 70 -3.49 -9.88 2.32
C ARG A 70 -4.73 -10.45 1.63
N ARG A 71 -5.87 -9.75 1.75
CA ARG A 71 -7.10 -10.15 1.06
C ARG A 71 -6.94 -10.12 -0.46
N MET A 72 -6.31 -9.08 -1.00
CA MET A 72 -6.09 -8.95 -2.43
C MET A 72 -5.11 -10.02 -2.95
N ILE A 73 -4.04 -10.32 -2.22
CA ILE A 73 -3.11 -11.40 -2.56
C ILE A 73 -3.87 -12.73 -2.60
N ALA A 74 -4.65 -13.06 -1.57
CA ALA A 74 -5.44 -14.29 -1.53
C ALA A 74 -6.44 -14.38 -2.70
N LEU A 75 -7.04 -13.25 -3.11
CA LEU A 75 -7.90 -13.18 -4.29
C LEU A 75 -7.14 -13.46 -5.59
N LEU A 76 -5.93 -12.93 -5.75
CA LEU A 76 -5.09 -13.18 -6.92
C LEU A 76 -4.59 -14.62 -6.97
N GLU A 77 -4.22 -15.20 -5.83
CA GLU A 77 -3.82 -16.61 -5.73
C GLU A 77 -4.98 -17.56 -6.07
N ALA A 78 -6.18 -17.27 -5.55
CA ALA A 78 -7.38 -18.01 -5.89
C ALA A 78 -7.72 -17.88 -7.39
N ASP A 79 -7.57 -16.69 -7.97
CA ASP A 79 -7.75 -16.45 -9.41
C ASP A 79 -6.73 -17.23 -10.24
N ALA A 80 -5.45 -17.23 -9.84
CA ALA A 80 -4.37 -17.98 -10.51
C ALA A 80 -4.66 -19.49 -10.55
N ALA A 81 -5.26 -20.05 -9.48
CA ALA A 81 -5.60 -21.47 -9.39
C ALA A 81 -6.76 -21.90 -10.30
N LEU A 82 -7.57 -20.96 -10.82
CA LEU A 82 -8.65 -21.28 -11.75
C LEU A 82 -8.11 -21.59 -13.16
N PRO A 83 -8.84 -22.37 -13.97
CA PRO A 83 -8.57 -22.48 -15.40
C PRO A 83 -8.56 -21.09 -16.05
N ARG A 84 -7.63 -20.84 -16.99
CA ARG A 84 -7.40 -19.53 -17.62
C ARG A 84 -8.69 -18.82 -18.07
N ALA A 85 -9.63 -19.55 -18.69
CA ALA A 85 -10.90 -19.00 -19.17
C ALA A 85 -11.87 -18.51 -18.06
N LYS A 86 -11.66 -18.93 -16.81
CA LYS A 86 -12.47 -18.53 -15.64
C LYS A 86 -11.80 -17.45 -14.78
N ARG A 87 -10.55 -17.10 -15.08
CA ARG A 87 -9.80 -16.07 -14.36
C ARG A 87 -10.38 -14.69 -14.67
N ARG A 88 -10.50 -13.85 -13.65
CA ARG A 88 -10.91 -12.44 -13.80
C ARG A 88 -9.70 -11.54 -13.92
N TRP A 89 -8.69 -11.74 -13.07
CA TRP A 89 -7.55 -10.81 -12.95
C TRP A 89 -6.38 -11.26 -13.82
N LEU A 90 -6.12 -12.56 -13.87
CA LEU A 90 -4.93 -13.15 -14.47
C LEU A 90 -5.24 -13.96 -15.74
N LYS A 91 -6.32 -13.60 -16.45
CA LYS A 91 -6.77 -14.24 -17.70
C LYS A 91 -5.74 -14.20 -18.84
N ASP A 92 -4.86 -13.20 -18.79
CA ASP A 92 -3.83 -12.96 -19.79
C ASP A 92 -2.52 -13.70 -19.46
N PHE A 93 -2.47 -14.45 -18.36
CA PHE A 93 -1.37 -15.33 -17.99
C PHE A 93 -1.74 -16.80 -18.20
N ASP A 94 -0.78 -17.60 -18.62
CA ASP A 94 -0.89 -19.06 -18.69
C ASP A 94 -0.58 -19.66 -17.32
N GLN A 95 0.61 -19.41 -16.79
CA GLN A 95 1.08 -19.84 -15.48
C GLN A 95 1.58 -18.62 -14.66
N PRO A 96 0.66 -17.86 -14.04
CA PRO A 96 1.04 -16.69 -13.25
C PRO A 96 1.73 -17.09 -11.95
N ARG A 97 2.93 -16.54 -11.72
CA ARG A 97 3.64 -16.57 -10.45
C ARG A 97 3.47 -15.22 -9.74
N ILE A 98 2.90 -15.26 -8.54
CA ILE A 98 2.63 -14.08 -7.73
C ILE A 98 3.79 -13.87 -6.75
N GLU A 99 4.41 -12.70 -6.81
CA GLU A 99 5.52 -12.32 -5.94
C GLU A 99 5.15 -11.04 -5.19
N THR A 100 5.25 -11.06 -3.87
CA THR A 100 4.86 -9.93 -3.00
C THR A 100 6.08 -9.20 -2.47
N HIS A 101 5.93 -7.91 -2.17
CA HIS A 101 6.97 -7.09 -1.55
C HIS A 101 8.31 -7.18 -2.29
N VAL A 102 8.26 -7.04 -3.62
CA VAL A 102 9.43 -7.24 -4.47
C VAL A 102 10.19 -5.93 -4.60
N GLY A 103 11.47 -5.94 -4.23
CA GLY A 103 12.37 -4.81 -4.48
C GLY A 103 12.55 -4.57 -5.98
N VAL A 104 12.17 -3.38 -6.45
CA VAL A 104 12.30 -2.93 -7.84
C VAL A 104 13.03 -1.60 -7.89
N ALA A 105 13.86 -1.41 -8.92
CA ALA A 105 14.59 -0.18 -9.17
C ALA A 105 14.19 0.40 -10.53
N LYS A 106 13.78 1.68 -10.52
CA LYS A 106 13.50 2.49 -11.72
C LYS A 106 13.96 3.94 -11.50
N ALA A 107 13.15 4.74 -10.80
CA ALA A 107 13.52 6.10 -10.40
C ALA A 107 14.35 6.10 -9.09
N ASP A 108 13.99 5.22 -8.18
CA ASP A 108 14.68 4.88 -6.94
C ASP A 108 14.42 3.40 -6.60
N LEU A 109 14.93 2.92 -5.47
CA LEU A 109 14.63 1.57 -4.97
C LEU A 109 13.32 1.59 -4.16
N ARG A 110 12.34 0.78 -4.60
CA ARG A 110 11.03 0.63 -3.95
C ARG A 110 10.64 -0.83 -3.83
N PHE A 111 9.61 -1.08 -3.03
CA PHE A 111 8.96 -2.40 -2.97
C PHE A 111 7.63 -2.30 -3.68
N ALA A 112 7.44 -3.09 -4.73
CA ALA A 112 6.14 -3.30 -5.35
C ALA A 112 5.30 -4.19 -4.43
N ASP A 113 4.02 -3.85 -4.26
CA ASP A 113 3.10 -4.62 -3.42
C ASP A 113 2.98 -6.05 -3.98
N VAL A 114 2.66 -6.18 -5.28
CA VAL A 114 2.64 -7.45 -6.01
C VAL A 114 3.18 -7.29 -7.44
N LEU A 115 4.05 -8.22 -7.84
CA LEU A 115 4.37 -8.50 -9.24
C LEU A 115 3.79 -9.87 -9.62
N VAL A 116 3.14 -9.94 -10.77
CA VAL A 116 2.74 -11.22 -11.37
C VAL A 116 3.61 -11.45 -12.60
N ILE A 117 4.31 -12.59 -12.61
CA ILE A 117 5.32 -12.95 -13.60
C ILE A 117 4.87 -14.24 -14.28
N GLU A 118 4.91 -14.29 -15.61
CA GLU A 118 4.65 -15.51 -16.38
C GLU A 118 5.80 -16.52 -16.22
N GLU A 119 5.48 -17.76 -15.80
CA GLU A 119 6.47 -18.84 -15.70
C GLU A 119 6.61 -19.66 -16.99
N ALA A 120 5.50 -19.98 -17.70
CA ALA A 120 5.58 -20.83 -18.90
C ALA A 120 4.31 -20.88 -19.78
N PRO A 121 4.46 -21.11 -21.11
CA PRO A 121 5.67 -20.83 -21.88
C PRO A 121 5.74 -19.33 -22.16
N ALA A 122 6.86 -18.69 -21.79
CA ALA A 122 7.10 -17.30 -22.13
C ALA A 122 7.13 -17.15 -23.66
N ALA A 123 6.09 -16.56 -24.24
CA ALA A 123 6.10 -16.15 -25.64
C ALA A 123 7.03 -14.94 -25.80
N GLY A 124 8.34 -15.19 -25.89
CA GLY A 124 9.34 -14.15 -26.17
C GLY A 124 10.55 -14.12 -25.23
N PRO A 125 11.48 -13.18 -25.44
CA PRO A 125 12.75 -13.09 -24.73
C PRO A 125 12.64 -12.56 -23.29
N SER A 126 11.46 -12.11 -22.86
CA SER A 126 11.23 -11.64 -21.50
C SER A 126 9.85 -12.09 -21.03
N PRO A 127 9.72 -12.53 -19.77
CA PRO A 127 8.43 -12.94 -19.24
C PRO A 127 7.46 -11.76 -19.22
N ARG A 128 6.17 -12.06 -19.37
CA ARG A 128 5.11 -11.10 -19.11
C ARG A 128 5.12 -10.75 -17.62
N VAL A 129 5.15 -9.45 -17.33
CA VAL A 129 5.09 -8.94 -15.96
C VAL A 129 4.00 -7.90 -15.86
N GLU A 130 3.12 -8.04 -14.86
CA GLU A 130 2.15 -7.03 -14.47
C GLU A 130 2.34 -6.68 -12.99
N THR A 131 2.09 -5.41 -12.64
CA THR A 131 2.21 -4.92 -11.26
C THR A 131 0.84 -4.57 -10.72
N PHE A 132 0.56 -4.96 -9.47
CA PHE A 132 -0.56 -4.44 -8.71
C PHE A 132 -0.04 -3.55 -7.58
N SER A 133 -0.57 -2.34 -7.48
CA SER A 133 -0.38 -1.48 -6.31
C SER A 133 -1.68 -1.28 -5.57
N PHE A 134 -1.67 -1.55 -4.28
CA PHE A 134 -2.85 -1.51 -3.43
C PHE A 134 -2.91 -0.20 -2.63
N LYS A 135 -4.11 0.35 -2.47
CA LYS A 135 -4.35 1.62 -1.76
C LYS A 135 -5.52 1.49 -0.78
N SER A 136 -5.22 1.40 0.51
CA SER A 136 -6.21 1.49 1.60
C SER A 136 -6.43 2.94 2.05
N ARG A 137 -6.92 3.78 1.14
CA ARG A 137 -7.24 5.18 1.41
C ARG A 137 -8.70 5.34 1.78
N ASP A 138 -8.99 6.28 2.68
CA ASP A 138 -10.36 6.68 2.97
C ASP A 138 -10.76 7.81 2.02
N LEU A 139 -11.57 7.48 1.01
CA LEU A 139 -11.98 8.39 -0.06
C LEU A 139 -13.39 8.95 0.16
N ARG A 140 -14.07 8.57 1.25
CA ARG A 140 -15.48 8.92 1.52
C ARG A 140 -15.79 10.41 1.49
N PHE A 141 -14.84 11.20 1.95
CA PHE A 141 -15.01 12.63 2.23
C PHE A 141 -14.28 13.52 1.22
N LEU A 142 -13.66 12.92 0.20
CA LEU A 142 -13.01 13.70 -0.85
C LEU A 142 -14.07 14.18 -1.83
N GLU A 143 -14.05 15.48 -2.12
CA GLU A 143 -14.85 16.06 -3.19
C GLU A 143 -14.21 15.72 -4.55
N GLN A 144 -14.98 15.88 -5.64
CA GLN A 144 -14.60 15.43 -6.98
C GLN A 144 -13.18 15.84 -7.40
N ARG A 145 -12.84 17.12 -7.25
CA ARG A 145 -11.50 17.62 -7.63
C ARG A 145 -10.39 17.04 -6.76
N GLU A 146 -10.64 16.87 -5.46
CA GLU A 146 -9.67 16.32 -4.51
C GLU A 146 -9.43 14.83 -4.80
N LEU A 147 -10.51 14.10 -5.07
CA LEU A 147 -10.45 12.69 -5.44
C LEU A 147 -9.69 12.49 -6.76
N ALA A 148 -10.02 13.27 -7.81
CA ALA A 148 -9.32 13.21 -9.08
C ALA A 148 -7.83 13.51 -8.91
N THR A 149 -7.48 14.59 -8.21
CA THR A 149 -6.08 14.96 -7.91
C THR A 149 -5.35 13.82 -7.18
N GLN A 150 -5.98 13.22 -6.18
CA GLN A 150 -5.41 12.13 -5.41
C GLN A 150 -5.19 10.87 -6.27
N MET A 151 -6.16 10.50 -7.11
CA MET A 151 -6.09 9.31 -7.95
C MET A 151 -5.10 9.46 -9.10
N VAL A 152 -5.04 10.63 -9.74
CA VAL A 152 -4.03 10.98 -10.75
C VAL A 152 -2.62 10.92 -10.15
N ALA A 153 -2.42 11.49 -8.96
CA ALA A 153 -1.14 11.45 -8.28
C ALA A 153 -0.71 10.01 -7.94
N ASP A 154 -1.64 9.18 -7.46
CA ASP A 154 -1.36 7.78 -7.16
C ASP A 154 -1.05 6.96 -8.44
N ALA A 155 -1.79 7.19 -9.53
CA ALA A 155 -1.56 6.53 -10.82
C ALA A 155 -0.21 6.94 -11.41
N THR A 156 0.10 8.24 -11.40
CA THR A 156 1.40 8.77 -11.83
C THR A 156 2.54 8.16 -11.03
N ALA A 157 2.39 8.04 -9.70
CA ALA A 157 3.38 7.40 -8.85
C ALA A 157 3.52 5.90 -9.18
N ALA A 158 2.40 5.18 -9.36
CA ALA A 158 2.43 3.77 -9.70
C ALA A 158 3.16 3.52 -11.03
N LEU A 159 2.89 4.33 -12.06
CA LEU A 159 3.60 4.26 -13.34
C LEU A 159 5.09 4.62 -13.19
N ARG A 160 5.40 5.72 -12.49
CA ARG A 160 6.77 6.20 -12.27
C ARG A 160 7.66 5.17 -11.62
N TYR A 161 7.15 4.44 -10.62
CA TYR A 161 7.97 3.52 -9.83
C TYR A 161 7.85 2.06 -10.29
N TYR A 162 6.71 1.66 -10.87
CA TYR A 162 6.38 0.25 -11.07
C TYR A 162 5.95 -0.13 -12.49
N GLY A 163 5.79 0.83 -13.40
CA GLY A 163 5.46 0.59 -14.80
C GLY A 163 6.67 0.68 -15.73
N GLU A 164 6.45 0.45 -17.02
CA GLU A 164 7.48 0.48 -18.07
C GLU A 164 8.65 -0.47 -17.74
N THR A 165 9.89 -0.07 -17.99
CA THR A 165 11.05 -0.90 -17.69
C THR A 165 11.48 -0.74 -16.23
N VAL A 166 11.47 -1.86 -15.49
CA VAL A 166 11.92 -1.92 -14.09
C VAL A 166 13.00 -3.00 -13.92
N SER A 167 13.91 -2.79 -12.96
CA SER A 167 14.89 -3.79 -12.57
C SER A 167 14.47 -4.47 -11.27
N ILE A 168 14.12 -5.76 -11.34
CA ILE A 168 13.80 -6.57 -10.17
C ILE A 168 15.10 -6.92 -9.44
N ARG A 169 15.14 -6.67 -8.13
CA ARG A 169 16.34 -6.81 -7.28
C ARG A 169 16.31 -8.03 -6.37
N ARG A 170 15.18 -8.73 -6.28
CA ARG A 170 14.99 -9.93 -5.45
C ARG A 170 15.99 -11.03 -5.87
N PRO A 171 16.81 -11.58 -4.96
CA PRO A 171 17.65 -12.73 -5.24
C PRO A 171 16.83 -13.89 -5.82
N GLY A 172 17.36 -14.58 -6.83
CA GLY A 172 16.65 -15.65 -7.55
C GLY A 172 15.69 -15.17 -8.64
N LEU A 173 15.35 -13.88 -8.68
CA LEU A 173 14.49 -13.24 -9.69
C LEU A 173 15.11 -11.93 -10.19
N ARG A 174 16.43 -11.84 -10.31
CA ARG A 174 17.07 -10.60 -10.79
C ARG A 174 16.96 -10.51 -12.30
N LEU A 175 16.10 -9.63 -12.79
CA LEU A 175 15.97 -9.34 -14.22
C LEU A 175 15.48 -7.91 -14.48
N VAL A 176 15.71 -7.43 -15.70
CA VAL A 176 15.13 -6.19 -16.20
C VAL A 176 13.94 -6.57 -17.08
N VAL A 177 12.77 -6.02 -16.78
CA VAL A 177 11.51 -6.37 -17.45
C VAL A 177 10.75 -5.12 -17.84
N LYS A 178 10.02 -5.20 -18.95
CA LYS A 178 8.98 -4.24 -19.27
C LYS A 178 7.67 -4.71 -18.64
N VAL A 179 7.22 -3.99 -17.62
CA VAL A 179 5.89 -4.15 -17.03
C VAL A 179 4.86 -3.76 -18.07
N GLN A 180 4.01 -4.72 -18.43
CA GLN A 180 3.03 -4.57 -19.51
C GLN A 180 1.78 -3.83 -19.04
N ARG A 181 1.46 -3.93 -17.75
CA ARG A 181 0.27 -3.33 -17.16
C ARG A 181 0.50 -3.03 -15.69
N VAL A 182 0.11 -1.83 -15.28
CA VAL A 182 0.06 -1.41 -13.88
C VAL A 182 -1.41 -1.33 -13.46
N ARG A 183 -1.79 -2.06 -12.41
CA ARG A 183 -3.11 -1.99 -11.81
C ARG A 183 -3.04 -1.29 -10.46
N LEU A 184 -3.71 -0.15 -10.35
CA LEU A 184 -3.89 0.57 -9.10
C LEU A 184 -5.24 0.15 -8.49
N VAL A 185 -5.21 -0.60 -7.39
CA VAL A 185 -6.42 -1.14 -6.76
C VAL A 185 -6.68 -0.45 -5.43
N TYR A 186 -7.79 0.27 -5.35
CA TYR A 186 -8.27 0.90 -4.13
C TYR A 186 -9.12 -0.06 -3.31
N GLU A 187 -8.94 -0.01 -2.00
CA GLU A 187 -9.88 -0.62 -1.06
C GLU A 187 -11.22 0.10 -1.14
N GLY A 188 -12.28 -0.68 -1.36
CA GLY A 188 -13.62 -0.17 -1.49
C GLY A 188 -14.43 -0.19 -0.19
N ASN A 189 -15.65 -0.71 -0.30
CA ASN A 189 -16.66 -0.73 0.77
C ASN A 189 -16.96 0.66 1.34
N GLN A 190 -16.91 0.78 2.66
CA GLN A 190 -17.13 2.01 3.41
C GLN A 190 -16.04 3.06 3.16
N LEU A 191 -15.02 2.82 2.33
CA LEU A 191 -14.00 3.82 1.99
C LEU A 191 -14.26 4.51 0.64
N LYS A 192 -15.23 4.04 -0.15
CA LYS A 192 -15.57 4.65 -1.45
C LYS A 192 -16.18 6.04 -1.26
N PRO A 193 -16.02 6.95 -2.24
CA PRO A 193 -16.76 8.21 -2.27
C PRO A 193 -18.27 7.95 -2.19
N LYS A 194 -19.00 8.83 -1.50
CA LYS A 194 -20.45 8.65 -1.32
C LYS A 194 -21.25 8.80 -2.62
N LYS A 195 -20.77 9.62 -3.55
CA LYS A 195 -21.44 9.93 -4.81
C LYS A 195 -20.76 9.15 -5.94
N LEU A 196 -21.55 8.38 -6.71
CA LEU A 196 -21.02 7.58 -7.80
C LEU A 196 -20.36 8.45 -8.90
N GLY A 197 -21.02 9.53 -9.33
CA GLY A 197 -20.48 10.44 -10.34
C GLY A 197 -19.17 11.14 -9.93
N THR A 198 -18.90 11.25 -8.62
CA THR A 198 -17.61 11.73 -8.12
C THR A 198 -16.49 10.74 -8.41
N LEU A 199 -16.75 9.44 -8.24
CA LEU A 199 -15.80 8.39 -8.55
C LEU A 199 -15.60 8.23 -10.06
N GLU A 200 -16.69 8.24 -10.84
CA GLU A 200 -16.62 8.14 -12.31
C GLU A 200 -15.77 9.27 -12.89
N ALA A 201 -16.05 10.52 -12.54
CA ALA A 201 -15.26 11.66 -13.03
C ALA A 201 -13.79 11.61 -12.59
N ALA A 202 -13.49 11.02 -11.42
CA ALA A 202 -12.10 10.84 -10.99
C ALA A 202 -11.39 9.72 -11.75
N LEU A 203 -12.11 8.66 -12.14
CA LEU A 203 -11.57 7.60 -13.00
C LEU A 203 -11.32 8.14 -14.42
N ASP A 204 -12.26 8.93 -14.95
CA ASP A 204 -12.11 9.58 -16.26
C ASP A 204 -10.88 10.51 -16.27
N ALA A 205 -10.70 11.33 -15.23
CA ALA A 205 -9.51 12.18 -15.11
C ALA A 205 -8.19 11.37 -15.10
N VAL A 206 -8.16 10.19 -14.46
CA VAL A 206 -6.97 9.33 -14.52
C VAL A 206 -6.76 8.79 -15.93
N LEU A 207 -7.82 8.36 -16.61
CA LEU A 207 -7.72 7.85 -17.99
C LEU A 207 -7.25 8.93 -18.97
N GLU A 208 -7.63 10.19 -18.75
CA GLU A 208 -7.20 11.33 -19.57
C GLU A 208 -5.75 11.76 -19.30
N GLU A 209 -5.28 11.66 -18.05
CA GLU A 209 -3.98 12.21 -17.64
C GLU A 209 -2.85 11.17 -17.56
N VAL A 210 -3.16 9.88 -17.32
CA VAL A 210 -2.15 8.84 -17.02
C VAL A 210 -2.37 7.59 -17.86
N ASP A 211 -1.71 7.55 -19.02
CA ASP A 211 -1.68 6.37 -19.88
C ASP A 211 -0.96 5.18 -19.21
N GLY A 212 -1.51 3.97 -19.39
CA GLY A 212 -0.87 2.72 -18.98
C GLY A 212 -1.11 2.28 -17.53
N VAL A 213 -2.02 2.95 -16.80
CA VAL A 213 -2.48 2.53 -15.47
C VAL A 213 -3.97 2.20 -15.50
N GLU A 214 -4.32 0.97 -15.13
CA GLU A 214 -5.71 0.57 -14.90
C GLU A 214 -6.07 0.81 -13.44
N VAL A 215 -7.14 1.57 -13.18
CA VAL A 215 -7.62 1.82 -11.83
C VAL A 215 -8.86 0.99 -11.53
N VAL A 216 -8.86 0.30 -10.39
CA VAL A 216 -9.98 -0.52 -9.92
C VAL A 216 -10.27 -0.20 -8.46
N VAL A 217 -11.56 -0.20 -8.09
CA VAL A 217 -11.98 -0.08 -6.70
C VAL A 217 -12.70 -1.35 -6.28
N GLN A 218 -12.09 -2.09 -5.35
CA GLN A 218 -12.60 -3.39 -4.85
C GLN A 218 -13.62 -3.20 -3.72
#